data_AF-A0A927W9Y4-F1
#
_entry.id   AF-A0A927W9Y4-F1
#
_cell.length_a   1.000
_cell.length_b   1.000
_cell.length_c   1.000
_cell.angle_alpha   90.00
_cell.angle_beta   90.00
_cell.angle_gamma   90.00
#
_symmetry.space_group_name_H-M   'P 1'
#
loop_
_entity.id
_entity.type
_entity.pdbx_description
1 polymer ?
#
loop_
_entity_poly.entity_id
_entity_poly.type
_entity_poly.pdbx_seq_one_letter_code
_entity_poly.pdbx_strand_id
1 'polypeptide(L)' 'MVVEDRILRLGGERTREEVVILKKNGLKTEPAFAKHLGLDGNPYDELLKLEKYSDKKIKDMLDNIRNI' A
#
# COMPACT_ATOMS: atom_id res chain seq x y z
N MET A 1 2.87 10.92 0.95
CA MET A 1 1.48 11.31 1.29
C MET A 1 1.10 10.77 2.67
N VAL A 2 0.07 11.33 3.33
CA VAL A 2 -0.39 10.86 4.66
C VAL A 2 -0.84 9.39 4.61
N VAL A 3 -1.51 9.00 3.52
CA VAL A 3 -1.98 7.63 3.34
C VAL A 3 -0.85 6.60 3.22
N GLU A 4 0.27 6.94 2.58
CA GLU A 4 1.44 6.06 2.46
C GLU A 4 2.09 5.77 3.81
N ASP A 5 2.31 6.81 4.64
CA ASP A 5 2.81 6.64 6.01
C ASP A 5 1.86 5.74 6.81
N ARG A 6 0.56 6.00 6.70
CA ARG A 6 -0.48 5.21 7.37
C ARG A 6 -0.42 3.74 6.96
N ILE A 7 -0.27 3.45 5.66
CA ILE A 7 -0.10 2.08 5.15
C ILE A 7 1.16 1.43 5.73
N LEU A 8 2.30 2.14 5.77
CA LEU A 8 3.54 1.58 6.32
C LEU A 8 3.45 1.33 7.84
N ARG A 9 2.76 2.19 8.59
CA ARG A 9 2.54 1.98 10.03
C ARG A 9 1.63 0.78 10.32
N LEU A 10 0.55 0.64 9.55
CA LEU A 10 -0.39 -0.47 9.72
C LEU A 10 0.19 -1.79 9.19
N GLY A 11 0.97 -1.73 8.12
CA GLY A 11 1.59 -2.87 7.44
C GLY A 11 2.91 -3.34 8.04
N GLY A 12 3.55 -2.52 8.88
CA GLY A 12 4.78 -2.90 9.58
C GLY A 12 5.98 -3.09 8.64
N GLU A 13 7.01 -3.79 9.12
CA GLU A 13 8.28 -3.96 8.43
C GLU A 13 8.14 -4.64 7.07
N ARG A 14 7.37 -5.74 6.99
CA ARG A 14 7.13 -6.46 5.73
C ARG A 14 6.60 -5.55 4.62
N THR A 15 5.62 -4.69 4.92
CA THR A 15 5.10 -3.74 3.92
C THR A 15 6.15 -2.72 3.50
N ARG A 16 7.03 -2.28 4.41
CA ARG A 16 8.14 -1.39 4.05
C ARG A 16 9.12 -2.08 3.12
N GLU A 17 9.50 -3.32 3.43
CA GLU A 17 10.45 -4.10 2.62
C GLU A 17 9.92 -4.32 1.21
N GLU A 18 8.66 -4.76 1.07
CA GLU A 18 8.04 -4.98 -0.23
C GLU A 18 7.98 -3.69 -1.06
N VAL A 19 7.54 -2.57 -0.46
CA VAL A 19 7.51 -1.27 -1.15
C VAL A 19 8.92 -0.83 -1.56
N VAL A 20 9.94 -1.08 -0.73
CA VAL A 20 11.35 -0.79 -1.09
C VAL A 20 11.83 -1.67 -2.25
N ILE A 21 11.51 -2.97 -2.25
CA ILE A 21 11.86 -3.90 -3.34
C ILE A 21 11.20 -3.44 -4.65
N LEU A 22 9.90 -3.13 -4.61
CA LEU A 22 9.15 -2.64 -5.76
C LEU A 22 9.74 -1.34 -6.32
N LYS A 23 10.13 -0.41 -5.44
CA LYS A 23 10.80 0.83 -5.85
C LYS A 23 12.18 0.58 -6.44
N LYS A 24 12.97 -0.32 -5.86
CA LYS A 24 14.27 -0.73 -6.42
C LYS A 24 14.13 -1.37 -7.80
N ASN A 25 13.01 -2.03 -8.06
CA ASN A 25 12.66 -2.60 -9.37
C ASN A 25 12.12 -1.56 -10.37
N GLY A 26 12.26 -0.26 -10.08
CA GLY A 26 11.94 0.82 -11.01
C GLY A 26 10.53 1.40 -10.88
N LEU A 27 9.72 0.94 -9.92
CA LEU A 27 8.43 1.57 -9.65
C LEU A 27 8.60 2.88 -8.90
N LYS A 28 7.81 3.88 -9.28
CA LYS A 28 7.63 5.09 -8.49
C LYS A 28 6.87 4.76 -7.20
N THR A 29 6.80 5.72 -6.29
CA THR A 29 6.18 5.53 -4.97
C THR A 29 4.74 5.04 -5.07
N GLU A 30 3.87 5.78 -5.77
CA GLU A 30 2.44 5.48 -5.84
C GLU A 30 2.16 4.13 -6.52
N PRO A 31 2.76 3.80 -7.70
CA PRO A 31 2.64 2.47 -8.29
C PRO A 31 3.15 1.34 -7.40
N ALA A 32 4.19 1.57 -6.59
CA ALA A 32 4.70 0.55 -5.67
C ALA A 32 3.68 0.24 -4.56
N PHE A 33 3.05 1.26 -3.97
CA PHE A 33 2.00 1.05 -2.99
C PHE A 33 0.74 0.42 -3.60
N ALA A 34 0.31 0.89 -4.77
CA ALA A 34 -0.86 0.34 -5.46
C ALA A 34 -0.63 -1.14 -5.82
N LYS A 35 0.55 -1.48 -6.34
CA LYS A 35 0.92 -2.87 -6.64
C LYS A 35 1.01 -3.72 -5.39
N HIS A 36 1.63 -3.22 -4.31
CA HIS A 36 1.70 -3.93 -3.03
C HIS A 36 0.31 -4.23 -2.46
N LEU A 37 -0.64 -3.30 -2.62
CA LEU A 37 -2.01 -3.42 -2.14
C LEU A 37 -2.97 -4.16 -3.10
N GLY A 38 -2.49 -4.57 -4.28
CA GLY A 38 -3.33 -5.19 -5.32
C GLY A 38 -4.43 -4.26 -5.83
N LEU A 39 -4.17 -2.95 -5.90
CA LEU A 39 -5.13 -1.96 -6.38
C LEU A 39 -5.12 -1.91 -7.90
N ASP A 40 -6.31 -2.03 -8.50
CA ASP A 40 -6.52 -1.87 -9.93
C ASP A 40 -6.95 -0.43 -10.26
N GLY A 41 -6.31 0.17 -11.27
CA GLY A 41 -6.62 1.53 -11.72
C GLY A 41 -5.42 2.47 -11.65
N ASN A 42 -5.70 3.77 -11.61
CA ASN A 42 -4.64 4.77 -11.49
C ASN A 42 -4.07 4.77 -10.06
N PRO A 43 -2.75 4.56 -9.86
CA PRO A 43 -2.18 4.43 -8.51
C PRO A 43 -2.43 5.62 -7.59
N TYR A 44 -2.40 6.84 -8.13
CA TYR A 44 -2.60 8.05 -7.34
C TYR A 44 -4.06 8.15 -6.87
N ASP A 45 -5.00 7.96 -7.79
CA ASP A 45 -6.44 8.04 -7.48
C ASP A 45 -6.88 6.93 -6.53
N GLU A 46 -6.39 5.70 -6.73
CA GLU A 46 -6.72 4.59 -5.84
C GLU A 46 -6.18 4.85 -4.44
N LEU A 47 -4.92 5.32 -4.29
CA LEU A 47 -4.35 5.64 -2.98
C LEU A 47 -5.11 6.75 -2.25
N LEU A 48 -5.59 7.77 -2.98
CA LEU A 48 -6.43 8.82 -2.40
C LEU A 48 -7.74 8.28 -1.83
N LYS A 49 -8.33 7.25 -2.43
CA LYS A 49 -9.56 6.64 -1.89
C LYS A 49 -9.34 6.00 -0.52
N LEU A 50 -8.15 5.49 -0.22
CA LEU A 50 -7.84 4.90 1.09
C LEU A 50 -7.83 5.93 2.22
N GLU A 51 -7.75 7.24 1.94
CA GLU A 51 -7.91 8.28 2.97
C GLU A 51 -9.27 8.20 3.66
N LYS A 52 -10.30 7.75 2.93
CA LYS A 52 -11.67 7.58 3.46
C LYS A 52 -11.86 6.29 4.25
N TYR A 53 -10.89 5.37 4.21
CA TYR A 53 -11.00 4.07 4.87
C TYR A 53 -10.52 4.14 6.32
N SER A 54 -11.11 3.30 7.17
CA SER A 54 -10.66 3.14 8.55
C SER A 54 -9.36 2.35 8.62
N ASP A 55 -8.60 2.52 9.71
CA ASP A 55 -7.36 1.74 9.93
C ASP A 55 -7.62 0.23 9.89
N LYS A 56 -8.76 -0.19 10.43
CA LYS A 56 -9.20 -1.59 10.38
C LYS A 56 -9.35 -2.07 8.94
N LYS A 57 -10.04 -1.30 8.08
CA LYS A 57 -10.24 -1.69 6.68
C LYS A 57 -8.92 -1.80 5.92
N ILE A 58 -7.98 -0.88 6.16
CA ILE A 58 -6.64 -0.92 5.53
C ILE A 58 -5.84 -2.12 6.05
N LYS A 59 -5.90 -2.42 7.36
CA LYS A 59 -5.28 -3.63 7.93
C LYS A 59 -5.84 -4.90 7.32
N ASP A 60 -7.16 -5.03 7.22
CA ASP A 60 -7.80 -6.20 6.61
C ASP A 60 -7.32 -6.41 5.15
N MET A 61 -7.16 -5.32 4.38
CA MET A 61 -6.58 -5.39 3.03
C MET A 61 -5.13 -5.89 3.05
N LEU A 62 -4.29 -5.37 3.95
CA LEU A 62 -2.90 -5.79 4.10
C LEU A 62 -2.78 -7.25 4.55
N ASP A 63 -3.66 -7.72 5.42
CA ASP A 63 -3.69 -9.09 5.91
C ASP A 63 -4.12 -10.08 4.82
N ASN A 64 -5.07 -9.70 3.96
CA ASN A 64 -5.48 -10.54 2.83
C ASN A 64 -4.33 -10.81 1.86
N ILE A 65 -3.43 -9.85 1.67
CA ILE A 65 -2.27 -9.97 0.78
C ILE A 65 -1.20 -10.89 1.38
N ARG A 66 -1.17 -11.04 2.72
CA ARG A 66 -0.21 -11.91 3.42
C ARG A 66 -0.60 -13.39 3.39
N ASN A 67 -1.86 -13.69 3.10
CA ASN A 67 -2.42 -15.05 3.09
C ASN A 67 -2.45 -15.70 1.70
N ILE A 68 -1.81 -15.07 0.71
CA ILE A 68 -1.62 -15.54 -0.66
C ILE A 68 -0.14 -15.83 -0.86
#